data_AF-A0A9W9ZW18-F1
#
_entry.id   AF-A0A9W9ZW18-F1
#
_cell.length_a   1.000
_cell.length_b   1.000
_cell.length_c   1.000
_cell.angle_alpha   90.00
_cell.angle_beta   90.00
_cell.angle_gamma   90.00
#
_symmetry.space_group_name_H-M   'P 1'
#
loop_
_entity.id
_entity.type
_entity.pdbx_description
1 polymer ?
#
loop_
_entity_poly.entity_id
_entity_poly.type
_entity_poly.pdbx_seq_one_letter_code
_entity_poly.pdbx_strand_id
1 'polypeptide(L)'
;MKLIPVAAIVFVVLLITIPEESEAIPVAWFVAVATKLGVQLLKRAYYARCNTRYVPPGIICPSVVFGMGWSRQQAQAAARTYASTFGDSGCGRYVGHCQIYQYGRRRGK
;
A
#
# COMPACT_ATOMS: atom_id res chain seq x y z
N MET A 1 -23.58 8.00 -39.56
CA MET A 1 -22.69 6.82 -39.51
C MET A 1 -21.98 6.79 -38.17
N LYS A 2 -22.29 5.78 -37.35
CA LYS A 2 -21.48 5.13 -36.31
C LYS A 2 -20.29 5.92 -35.72
N LEU A 3 -20.55 6.94 -34.89
CA LEU A 3 -19.56 7.58 -33.98
C LEU A 3 -19.36 6.80 -32.67
N ILE A 4 -20.35 5.99 -32.30
CA ILE A 4 -20.38 5.16 -31.08
C ILE A 4 -19.27 4.08 -31.02
N PRO A 5 -18.89 3.36 -32.11
CA PRO A 5 -17.91 2.29 -31.97
C PRO A 5 -16.51 2.83 -31.67
N VAL A 6 -16.14 4.01 -32.16
CA VAL A 6 -14.82 4.60 -31.92
C VAL A 6 -14.66 4.98 -30.45
N ALA A 7 -15.68 5.62 -29.85
CA ALA A 7 -15.66 5.97 -28.43
C ALA A 7 -15.60 4.73 -27.52
N ALA A 8 -16.33 3.66 -27.88
CA ALA A 8 -16.28 2.40 -27.14
C ALA A 8 -14.90 1.74 -27.22
N ILE A 9 -14.25 1.75 -28.39
CA ILE A 9 -12.90 1.20 -28.58
C ILE A 9 -11.88 2.00 -27.78
N VAL A 10 -11.95 3.33 -27.78
CA VAL A 10 -11.05 4.19 -26.99
C VAL A 10 -11.22 3.93 -25.49
N PHE A 11 -12.45 3.77 -25.00
CA PHE A 11 -12.71 3.47 -23.59
C PHE A 11 -12.19 2.09 -23.17
N VAL A 12 -12.34 1.08 -24.04
CA VAL A 12 -11.80 -0.27 -23.82
C VAL A 12 -10.27 -0.25 -23.82
N VAL A 13 -9.64 0.46 -24.76
CA VAL A 13 -8.18 0.63 -24.77
C VAL A 13 -7.70 1.35 -23.52
N LEU A 14 -8.39 2.40 -23.07
CA LEU A 14 -8.05 3.11 -21.83
C LEU A 14 -8.06 2.19 -20.62
N LEU A 15 -9.05 1.30 -20.49
CA LEU A 15 -9.14 0.32 -19.40
C LEU A 15 -8.02 -0.73 -19.45
N ILE A 16 -7.56 -1.12 -20.64
CA ILE A 16 -6.47 -2.09 -20.82
C ILE A 16 -5.09 -1.42 -20.62
N THR A 17 -4.99 -0.13 -20.93
CA THR A 17 -3.75 0.66 -20.78
C THR A 17 -3.62 1.34 -19.44
N ILE A 18 -4.57 1.20 -18.49
CA ILE A 18 -4.25 1.52 -17.09
C ILE A 18 -3.24 0.47 -16.68
N PRO A 19 -1.94 0.79 -16.60
CA PRO A 19 -1.04 -0.18 -16.04
C PRO A 19 -1.52 -0.34 -14.62
N GLU A 20 -1.95 -1.55 -14.26
CA GLU A 20 -2.02 -1.96 -12.88
C GLU A 20 -0.57 -1.99 -12.37
N GLU A 21 0.05 -0.82 -12.24
CA GLU A 21 1.25 -0.59 -11.46
C GLU A 21 0.84 -0.71 -9.99
N SER A 22 0.34 -1.90 -9.63
CA SER A 22 0.80 -2.52 -8.42
C SER A 22 2.31 -2.72 -8.60
N GLU A 23 3.07 -1.65 -8.37
CA GLU A 23 4.45 -1.75 -7.94
C GLU A 23 4.44 -2.72 -6.76
N ALA A 24 4.68 -4.00 -7.06
CA ALA A 24 4.65 -5.04 -6.07
C ALA A 24 5.88 -4.81 -5.21
N ILE A 25 5.71 -4.21 -4.03
CA ILE A 25 6.79 -4.14 -3.06
C ILE A 25 7.34 -5.56 -2.90
N PRO A 26 8.64 -5.75 -3.15
CA PRO A 26 9.22 -7.06 -3.00
C PRO A 26 9.09 -7.48 -1.53
N VAL A 27 8.63 -8.70 -1.29
CA VAL A 27 8.54 -9.32 0.04
C VAL A 27 9.83 -9.10 0.87
N ALA A 28 10.97 -9.00 0.17
CA ALA A 28 12.27 -8.63 0.72
C ALA A 28 12.25 -7.37 1.60
N TRP A 29 11.47 -6.34 1.26
CA TRP A 29 11.38 -5.12 2.07
C TRP A 29 10.78 -5.41 3.46
N PHE A 30 9.67 -6.15 3.51
CA PHE A 30 9.05 -6.54 4.77
C PHE A 30 9.94 -7.49 5.58
N VAL A 31 10.66 -8.40 4.90
CA VAL A 31 11.65 -9.26 5.55
C VAL A 31 12.76 -8.42 6.18
N ALA A 32 13.32 -7.45 5.46
CA ALA A 32 14.38 -6.58 5.96
C ALA A 32 13.92 -5.77 7.19
N VAL A 33 12.69 -5.25 7.18
CA VAL A 33 12.10 -4.54 8.32
C VAL A 33 11.93 -5.49 9.51
N ALA A 34 11.38 -6.68 9.30
CA ALA A 34 11.18 -7.67 10.35
C ALA A 34 12.52 -8.08 11.00
N THR A 35 13.56 -8.35 10.19
CA THR A 35 14.90 -8.66 10.67
C THR A 35 15.49 -7.54 11.52
N LYS A 36 15.36 -6.28 11.10
CA LYS A 36 15.82 -5.12 11.88
C LYS A 36 15.10 -4.97 13.21
N LEU A 37 13.82 -5.37 13.27
CA LEU A 37 13.01 -5.37 14.48
C LEU A 37 13.20 -6.62 15.34
N GLY A 38 14.04 -7.57 14.92
CA GLY A 38 14.25 -8.84 15.63
C GLY A 38 13.03 -9.77 15.62
N VAL A 39 12.09 -9.56 14.69
CA VAL A 39 10.86 -10.35 14.57
C VAL A 39 10.83 -11.13 13.25
N GLN A 40 10.01 -12.17 13.21
CA GLN A 40 9.77 -12.94 11.99
C GLN A 40 8.42 -12.57 11.36
N LEU A 41 8.33 -12.67 10.04
CA LEU A 41 7.05 -12.50 9.35
C LEU A 41 6.12 -13.70 9.63
N LEU A 42 4.87 -13.40 9.97
CA LEU A 42 3.83 -14.38 10.27
C LEU A 42 3.15 -14.83 8.99
N LYS A 43 3.09 -16.16 8.78
CA LYS A 43 2.36 -16.73 7.64
C LYS A 43 0.89 -16.29 7.67
N ARG A 44 0.34 -16.02 6.49
CA ARG A 44 -1.04 -15.53 6.25
C ARG A 44 -1.34 -14.13 6.78
N ALA A 45 -0.43 -13.49 7.52
CA ALA A 45 -0.61 -12.10 7.91
C ALA A 45 -0.46 -11.17 6.69
N TYR A 46 -1.16 -10.05 6.75
CA TYR A 46 -1.08 -8.95 5.80
C TYR A 46 -0.09 -7.91 6.31
N TYR A 47 0.76 -7.46 5.41
CA TYR A 47 1.75 -6.42 5.62
C TYR A 47 1.46 -5.28 4.67
N ALA A 48 1.32 -4.08 5.21
CA ALA A 48 1.09 -2.85 4.47
C ALA A 48 2.34 -1.99 4.53
N ARG A 49 2.77 -1.48 3.39
CA ARG A 49 3.65 -0.32 3.32
C ARG A 49 2.89 0.76 2.57
N CYS A 50 2.77 1.90 3.21
CA CYS A 50 2.02 3.03 2.71
C CYS A 50 2.90 4.27 2.71
N ASN A 51 2.55 5.24 1.88
CA ASN A 51 3.20 6.54 1.87
C ASN A 51 2.25 7.59 2.42
N THR A 52 2.78 8.55 3.19
CA THR A 52 2.02 9.74 3.56
C THR A 52 2.00 10.71 2.38
N ARG A 53 0.83 11.25 2.05
CA ARG A 53 0.63 12.18 0.92
C ARG A 53 -0.19 13.39 1.36
N TYR A 54 -0.02 14.51 0.66
CA TYR A 54 -0.76 15.75 0.91
C TYR A 54 -0.63 16.26 2.35
N VAL A 55 0.56 16.06 2.94
CA VAL A 55 0.86 16.57 4.28
C VAL A 55 0.98 18.09 4.18
N PRO A 56 0.20 18.86 4.96
CA PRO A 56 0.25 20.31 4.92
C PRO A 56 1.60 20.83 5.46
N PRO A 57 2.02 22.03 5.04
CA PRO A 57 3.23 22.64 5.57
C PRO A 57 3.12 22.81 7.10
N GLY A 58 4.20 22.51 7.81
CA GLY A 58 4.24 22.57 9.28
C GLY A 58 3.89 21.27 10.00
N ILE A 59 3.53 20.19 9.27
CA ILE A 59 3.37 18.85 9.83
C ILE A 59 4.48 17.94 9.28
N ILE A 60 5.20 17.27 10.17
CA ILE A 60 6.27 16.32 9.85
C ILE A 60 5.72 14.90 9.98
N CYS A 61 5.46 14.26 8.83
CA CYS A 61 5.04 12.87 8.77
C CYS A 61 6.11 11.97 8.13
N PRO A 62 6.26 10.71 8.60
CA PRO A 62 7.15 9.75 7.94
C PRO A 62 6.68 9.48 6.52
N SER A 63 7.57 9.64 5.55
CA SER A 63 7.27 9.44 4.13
C SER A 63 6.83 8.01 3.80
N VAL A 64 7.36 7.03 4.54
CA VAL A 64 7.02 5.61 4.45
C VAL A 64 6.58 5.12 5.82
N VAL A 65 5.41 4.50 5.86
CA VAL A 65 4.82 3.92 7.07
C VAL A 65 4.46 2.46 6.82
N PHE A 66 4.55 1.63 7.85
CA PHE A 66 4.25 0.21 7.73
C PHE A 66 3.25 -0.26 8.77
N GLY A 67 2.54 -1.34 8.45
CA GLY A 67 1.57 -1.95 9.34
C GLY A 67 1.39 -3.44 9.07
N MET A 68 0.88 -4.14 10.07
CA MET A 68 0.66 -5.59 10.06
C MET A 68 -0.76 -5.88 10.57
N GLY A 69 -1.42 -6.90 10.02
CA GLY A 69 -2.70 -7.37 10.53
C GLY A 69 -3.13 -8.70 9.95
N TRP A 70 -4.21 -9.28 10.48
CA TRP A 70 -4.80 -10.51 9.96
C TRP A 70 -5.74 -10.26 8.76
N SER A 71 -6.04 -8.99 8.47
CA SER A 71 -6.74 -8.55 7.28
C SER A 71 -6.04 -7.34 6.62
N ARG A 72 -6.37 -7.07 5.36
CA ARG A 72 -5.87 -5.88 4.63
C ARG A 72 -6.19 -4.58 5.39
N GLN A 73 -7.40 -4.48 5.92
CA GLN A 73 -7.87 -3.31 6.67
C GLN A 73 -7.10 -3.14 7.98
N GLN A 74 -6.84 -4.23 8.71
CA GLN A 74 -6.05 -4.18 9.94
C GLN A 74 -4.60 -3.75 9.65
N ALA A 75 -3.98 -4.26 8.59
CA ALA A 75 -2.63 -3.86 8.21
C ALA A 75 -2.56 -2.37 7.85
N GLN A 76 -3.56 -1.85 7.13
CA GLN A 76 -3.64 -0.42 6.81
C GLN A 76 -3.92 0.44 8.05
N ALA A 77 -4.81 0.01 8.94
CA ALA A 77 -5.09 0.71 10.20
C ALA A 77 -3.82 0.78 11.06
N ALA A 78 -3.07 -0.32 11.17
CA ALA A 78 -1.80 -0.35 11.87
C ALA A 78 -0.78 0.64 11.26
N ALA A 79 -0.74 0.78 9.93
CA ALA A 79 0.12 1.76 9.27
C ALA A 79 -0.27 3.22 9.57
N ARG A 80 -1.57 3.50 9.76
CA ARG A 80 -2.06 4.82 10.21
C ARG A 80 -1.67 5.12 11.64
N THR A 81 -1.76 4.11 12.51
CA THR A 81 -1.29 4.22 13.89
C THR A 81 0.20 4.51 13.91
N TYR A 82 1.00 3.74 13.17
CA TYR A 82 2.44 3.97 13.03
C TYR A 82 2.76 5.40 12.60
N ALA A 83 2.07 5.91 11.57
CA ALA A 83 2.24 7.29 11.10
C ALA A 83 2.02 8.32 12.21
N SER A 84 0.99 8.10 13.04
CA SER A 84 0.63 9.01 14.14
C SER A 84 1.51 8.84 15.39
N THR A 85 2.22 7.72 15.50
CA THR A 85 3.15 7.44 16.61
C THR A 85 4.55 7.99 16.34
N PHE A 86 5.02 7.92 15.10
CA PHE A 86 6.37 8.31 14.71
C PHE A 86 6.44 9.63 13.94
N GLY A 87 5.29 10.26 13.69
CA GLY A 87 5.18 11.61 13.16
C GLY A 87 4.33 12.49 14.06
N ASP A 88 4.03 13.67 13.55
CA ASP A 88 3.13 14.60 14.22
C ASP A 88 1.71 14.04 14.39
N SER A 89 1.00 14.60 15.38
CA SER A 89 -0.37 14.21 15.67
C SER A 89 -1.26 14.39 14.45
N GLY A 90 -1.91 13.31 14.00
CA GLY A 90 -2.78 13.32 12.83
C GLY A 90 -2.15 12.82 11.53
N CYS A 91 -0.85 12.44 11.54
CA CYS A 91 -0.19 11.85 10.38
C CYS A 91 -0.90 10.61 9.80
N GLY A 92 -1.65 9.87 10.62
CA GLY A 92 -2.51 8.77 10.18
C GLY A 92 -3.55 9.15 9.12
N ARG A 93 -3.99 10.42 9.06
CA ARG A 93 -4.95 10.92 8.06
C ARG A 93 -4.33 11.06 6.67
N TYR A 94 -3.02 11.26 6.62
CA TYR A 94 -2.28 11.45 5.36
C TYR A 94 -1.75 10.13 4.79
N VAL A 95 -1.96 9.00 5.47
CA VAL A 95 -1.62 7.67 4.94
C VAL A 95 -2.52 7.37 3.76
N GLY A 96 -1.93 7.49 2.56
CA GLY A 96 -2.62 7.32 1.29
C GLY A 96 -2.43 5.92 0.72
N HIS A 97 -1.85 5.87 -0.48
CA HIS A 97 -1.65 4.62 -1.22
C HIS A 97 -0.87 3.59 -0.41
N CYS A 98 -1.48 2.41 -0.22
CA CYS A 98 -0.93 1.29 0.52
C CYS A 98 -0.74 0.09 -0.39
N GLN A 99 0.48 -0.40 -0.47
CA GLN A 99 0.80 -1.69 -1.07
C GLN A 99 0.70 -2.75 0.04
N ILE A 100 -0.28 -3.64 -0.08
CA ILE A 100 -0.60 -4.64 0.94
C ILE A 100 -0.33 -6.04 0.37
N TYR A 101 0.54 -6.78 1.05
CA TYR A 101 0.95 -8.13 0.69
C TYR A 101 0.58 -9.13 1.78
N GLN A 102 0.18 -10.35 1.40
CA GLN A 102 -0.05 -11.44 2.34
C GLN A 102 1.15 -12.39 2.36
N TYR A 103 1.79 -12.52 3.52
CA TYR A 103 2.98 -13.36 3.64
C TYR A 103 2.66 -14.85 3.58
N GLY A 104 3.45 -15.61 2.83
CA GLY A 104 3.30 -17.06 2.69
C GLY A 104 2.12 -17.51 1.82
N ARG A 105 1.40 -16.60 1.15
CA ARG A 105 0.46 -16.99 0.10
C ARG A 105 1.28 -17.37 -1.14
N ARG A 106 1.35 -18.67 -1.46
CA ARG A 106 1.81 -19.10 -2.79
C ARG A 106 0.86 -18.48 -3.81
N ARG A 107 1.37 -17.56 -4.66
CA ARG A 107 0.68 -17.20 -5.89
C ARG A 107 0.67 -18.48 -6.73
N GLY A 108 -0.52 -19.07 -6.92
CA GLY A 108 -0.68 -20.16 -7.87
C GLY A 108 -0.13 -19.69 -9.22
N LYS A 109 0.79 -20.47 -9.76
CA LYS A 109 1.20 -20.38 -11.15
C LYS A 109 0.21 -21.19 -11.97
#